data_AF-A0A0X8JJL4-F1
#
_entry.id   AF-A0A0X8JJL4-F1
#
_cell.length_a   1.000
_cell.length_b   1.000
_cell.length_c   1.000
_cell.angle_alpha   90.00
_cell.angle_beta   90.00
_cell.angle_gamma   90.00
#
_symmetry.space_group_name_H-M   'P 1'
#
loop_
_entity.id
_entity.type
_entity.pdbx_description
1 polymer ?
#
loop_
_entity_poly.entity_id
_entity_poly.type
_entity_poly.pdbx_seq_one_letter_code
_entity_poly.pdbx_strand_id
1 'polypeptide(L)'
;MPLTDTHIRSLKPDVKPRKYFDGGGLFLFIPANGSKLWRMAYRFDGKSKLLSFGEYPTVSLKDARERREEAKRMLSREIDPSDHKRQLRQARAIAERDSFQNIAREWQCRQL
;
A
#
# COMPACT_ATOMS: atom_id res chain seq x y z
N MET A 1 3.55 -20.01 -10.01
CA MET A 1 3.21 -19.36 -11.30
C MET A 1 2.88 -17.90 -10.99
N PRO A 2 3.44 -16.93 -11.73
CA PRO A 2 3.08 -15.53 -11.56
C PRO A 2 1.60 -15.31 -11.89
N LEU A 3 0.97 -14.31 -11.28
CA LEU A 3 -0.43 -14.02 -11.55
C LEU A 3 -0.58 -13.40 -12.94
N THR A 4 -1.73 -13.65 -13.55
CA THR A 4 -2.21 -12.90 -14.71
C THR A 4 -3.45 -12.14 -14.32
N ASP A 5 -3.69 -11.04 -15.01
CA ASP A 5 -4.86 -10.20 -14.74
C ASP A 5 -6.18 -10.95 -15.01
N THR A 6 -6.24 -11.78 -16.06
CA THR A 6 -7.38 -12.69 -16.32
C THR A 6 -7.64 -13.64 -15.16
N HIS A 7 -6.57 -14.25 -14.62
CA HIS A 7 -6.71 -15.13 -13.45
C HIS A 7 -7.26 -14.35 -12.25
N ILE A 8 -6.72 -13.17 -11.95
CA ILE A 8 -7.16 -12.33 -10.83
C ILE A 8 -8.66 -11.96 -10.95
N ARG A 9 -9.13 -11.62 -12.16
CA ARG A 9 -10.55 -11.33 -12.40
C ARG A 9 -11.44 -12.53 -12.09
N SER A 10 -11.01 -13.74 -12.46
CA SER A 10 -11.75 -14.98 -12.19
C SER A 10 -11.81 -15.40 -10.72
N LEU A 11 -10.93 -14.85 -9.86
CA LEU A 11 -10.90 -15.21 -8.44
C LEU A 11 -12.16 -14.75 -7.73
N LYS A 12 -12.81 -15.69 -7.05
CA LYS A 12 -13.99 -15.47 -6.20
C LYS A 12 -13.60 -15.51 -4.72
N PRO A 13 -14.31 -14.75 -3.85
CA PRO A 13 -14.22 -14.95 -2.41
C PRO A 13 -14.57 -16.40 -2.05
N ASP A 14 -13.94 -16.87 -0.99
CA ASP A 14 -14.23 -18.15 -0.35
C ASP A 14 -14.51 -17.90 1.14
N VAL A 15 -15.09 -18.88 1.84
CA VAL A 15 -15.41 -18.80 3.28
C VAL A 15 -14.15 -18.50 4.10
N LYS A 16 -12.99 -19.00 3.64
CA LYS A 16 -11.69 -18.77 4.28
C LYS A 16 -10.83 -17.80 3.45
N PRO A 17 -10.08 -16.90 4.10
CA PRO A 17 -9.14 -16.03 3.40
C PRO A 17 -8.09 -16.83 2.60
N ARG A 18 -7.81 -16.39 1.37
CA ARG A 18 -6.84 -17.03 0.47
C ARG A 18 -5.73 -16.08 0.05
N LYS A 19 -4.55 -16.64 -0.23
CA LYS A 19 -3.38 -15.93 -0.78
C LYS A 19 -3.04 -16.50 -2.15
N TYR A 20 -2.84 -15.63 -3.11
CA TYR A 20 -2.42 -15.97 -4.47
C TYR A 20 -1.09 -15.28 -4.76
N PHE A 21 -0.02 -16.05 -4.91
CA PHE A 21 1.33 -15.51 -4.99
C PHE A 21 1.71 -15.10 -6.41
N ASP A 22 2.30 -13.90 -6.54
CA ASP A 22 2.84 -13.39 -7.80
C ASP A 22 4.36 -13.59 -7.90
N GLY A 23 5.06 -13.54 -6.76
CA GLY A 23 6.50 -13.75 -6.67
C GLY A 23 7.26 -12.58 -6.03
N GLY A 24 8.48 -12.86 -5.56
CA GLY A 24 9.31 -11.87 -4.85
C GLY A 24 8.66 -11.32 -3.58
N GLY A 25 7.88 -12.15 -2.88
CA GLY A 25 7.12 -11.77 -1.68
C GLY A 25 5.76 -11.14 -1.97
N LEU A 26 5.45 -10.73 -3.20
CA LEU A 26 4.15 -10.15 -3.59
C LEU A 26 3.08 -11.24 -3.74
N PHE A 27 1.90 -10.98 -3.20
CA PHE A 27 0.71 -11.81 -3.33
C PHE A 27 -0.57 -10.96 -3.27
N LEU A 28 -1.63 -11.50 -3.87
CA LEU A 28 -3.00 -11.02 -3.69
C LEU A 28 -3.64 -11.75 -2.52
N PHE A 29 -4.15 -11.00 -1.56
CA PHE A 29 -4.89 -11.50 -0.42
C PHE A 29 -6.38 -11.25 -0.62
N ILE A 30 -7.18 -12.31 -0.57
CA ILE A 30 -8.64 -12.24 -0.66
C ILE A 30 -9.21 -12.66 0.69
N PRO A 31 -9.72 -11.72 1.52
CA PRO A 31 -10.45 -12.05 2.73
C PRO A 31 -11.84 -12.62 2.40
N ALA A 32 -12.55 -13.12 3.41
CA ALA A 32 -13.92 -13.61 3.25
C ALA A 32 -14.90 -12.55 2.72
N ASN A 33 -14.60 -11.26 2.92
CA ASN A 33 -15.39 -10.14 2.39
C ASN A 33 -15.24 -9.93 0.87
N GLY A 34 -14.31 -10.62 0.21
CA GLY A 34 -14.09 -10.56 -1.23
C GLY A 34 -13.23 -9.40 -1.76
N SER A 35 -12.74 -8.50 -0.90
CA SER A 35 -11.77 -7.49 -1.32
C SER A 35 -10.50 -8.14 -1.87
N LYS A 36 -9.86 -7.55 -2.88
CA LYS A 36 -8.65 -8.11 -3.50
C LYS A 36 -7.46 -7.23 -3.14
N LEU A 37 -6.69 -7.61 -2.11
CA LEU A 37 -5.68 -6.74 -1.51
C LEU A 37 -4.25 -7.14 -1.91
N TRP A 38 -3.50 -6.21 -2.50
CA TRP A 38 -2.09 -6.40 -2.79
C TRP A 38 -1.24 -6.27 -1.52
N ARG A 39 -0.46 -7.32 -1.24
CA ARG A 39 0.46 -7.35 -0.10
C ARG A 39 1.81 -7.97 -0.48
N MET A 40 2.87 -7.52 0.17
CA MET A 40 4.21 -8.09 0.04
C MET A 40 4.74 -8.51 1.41
N ALA A 41 5.08 -9.78 1.54
CA ALA A 41 5.84 -10.28 2.69
C ALA A 41 7.33 -10.04 2.46
N TYR A 42 8.02 -9.54 3.49
CA TYR A 42 9.45 -9.27 3.46
C TYR A 42 10.06 -9.45 4.85
N ARG A 43 11.39 -9.44 4.93
CA ARG A 43 12.12 -9.38 6.20
C ARG A 43 12.96 -8.13 6.25
N PHE A 44 13.03 -7.53 7.43
CA PHE A 44 13.88 -6.39 7.71
C PHE A 44 14.29 -6.46 9.18
N ASP A 45 15.58 -6.28 9.46
CA ASP A 45 16.13 -6.34 10.83
C ASP A 45 15.70 -7.62 11.59
N GLY A 46 15.90 -8.78 10.96
CA GLY A 46 15.53 -10.09 11.52
C GLY A 46 14.02 -10.38 11.61
N LYS A 47 13.15 -9.37 11.43
CA LYS A 47 11.69 -9.48 11.63
C LYS A 47 10.94 -9.69 10.32
N SER A 48 9.94 -10.57 10.35
CA SER A 48 8.98 -10.73 9.25
C SER A 48 7.98 -9.58 9.28
N LYS A 49 7.83 -8.88 8.15
CA LYS A 49 6.94 -7.74 8.00
C LYS A 49 6.05 -7.89 6.77
N LEU A 50 4.97 -7.12 6.73
CA LEU A 50 3.98 -7.14 5.67
C LEU A 50 3.70 -5.72 5.18
N LEU A 51 3.87 -5.49 3.89
CA LEU A 51 3.61 -4.22 3.23
C LEU A 51 2.33 -4.31 2.42
N SER A 52 1.44 -3.32 2.55
CA SER A 52 0.19 -3.24 1.79
C SER A 52 0.31 -2.23 0.66
N PHE A 53 -0.02 -2.64 -0.56
CA PHE A 53 0.03 -1.76 -1.74
C PHE A 53 -1.33 -1.19 -2.12
N GLY A 54 -2.44 -1.77 -1.67
CA GLY A 54 -3.79 -1.28 -1.96
C GLY A 54 -4.69 -2.39 -2.45
N GLU A 55 -5.80 -2.02 -3.08
CA GLU A 55 -6.82 -2.93 -3.59
C GLU A 55 -6.80 -3.01 -5.11
N TYR A 56 -7.08 -4.18 -5.67
CA TYR A 56 -7.39 -4.39 -7.07
C TYR A 56 -8.89 -4.12 -7.32
N PRO A 57 -9.28 -3.41 -8.40
CA PRO A 57 -8.46 -3.00 -9.54
C PRO A 57 -7.79 -1.62 -9.40
N THR A 58 -8.06 -0.87 -8.34
CA THR A 58 -7.48 0.48 -8.11
C THR A 58 -5.95 0.51 -8.23
N VAL A 59 -5.30 -0.57 -7.81
CA VAL A 59 -3.89 -0.86 -8.06
C VAL A 59 -3.84 -2.07 -8.99
N SER A 60 -3.34 -1.87 -10.20
CA SER A 60 -3.23 -2.95 -11.18
C SER A 60 -2.13 -3.96 -10.79
N LEU A 61 -2.13 -5.13 -11.42
CA LEU A 61 -1.04 -6.11 -11.25
C LEU A 61 0.32 -5.50 -11.63
N LYS A 62 0.36 -4.67 -12.67
CA LYS A 62 1.57 -3.97 -13.11
C LYS A 62 2.06 -3.02 -12.01
N ASP A 63 1.18 -2.15 -11.51
CA ASP A 63 1.54 -1.18 -10.47
C ASP A 63 1.98 -1.88 -9.18
N ALA A 64 1.33 -3.00 -8.83
CA ALA A 64 1.73 -3.81 -7.67
C ALA A 64 3.14 -4.38 -7.82
N ARG A 65 3.53 -4.82 -9.03
CA ARG A 65 4.90 -5.27 -9.33
C ARG A 65 5.90 -4.13 -9.30
N GLU A 66 5.56 -2.96 -9.83
CA GLU A 66 6.42 -1.77 -9.76
C GLU A 66 6.69 -1.35 -8.31
N ARG A 67 5.64 -1.31 -7.47
CA ARG A 67 5.76 -1.03 -6.03
C ARG A 67 6.57 -2.10 -5.27
N ARG A 68 6.50 -3.37 -5.69
CA ARG A 68 7.37 -4.43 -5.17
C ARG A 68 8.83 -4.15 -5.47
N GLU A 69 9.16 -3.78 -6.71
CA GLU A 69 10.55 -3.47 -7.08
C GLU A 69 11.06 -2.23 -6.34
N GLU A 70 10.21 -1.21 -6.16
CA GLU A 70 10.55 -0.06 -5.33
C GLU A 70 10.83 -0.45 -3.87
N ALA A 71 9.96 -1.26 -3.26
CA ALA A 71 10.17 -1.75 -1.90
C ALA A 71 11.47 -2.57 -1.78
N LYS A 72 11.80 -3.40 -2.77
CA LYS A 72 13.07 -4.13 -2.81
C LYS A 72 14.28 -3.20 -2.91
N ARG A 73 14.20 -2.12 -3.71
CA ARG A 73 15.27 -1.11 -3.79
C ARG A 73 15.47 -0.37 -2.47
N MET A 74 14.40 -0.12 -1.71
CA MET A 74 14.52 0.46 -0.36
C MET A 74 15.18 -0.53 0.60
N LEU A 75 14.76 -1.80 0.58
CA LEU A 75 15.35 -2.84 1.42
C LEU A 75 16.84 -3.07 1.13
N SER A 76 17.27 -3.01 -0.13
CA SER A 76 18.70 -3.11 -0.48
C SER A 76 19.55 -1.94 0.00
N ARG A 77 18.91 -0.83 0.40
CA ARG A 77 19.54 0.35 1.00
C ARG A 77 19.33 0.40 2.51
N GLU A 78 18.89 -0.71 3.12
CA GLU A 78 18.58 -0.81 4.55
C GLU A 78 17.49 0.18 5.01
N ILE A 79 16.59 0.59 4.11
CA ILE A 79 15.43 1.43 4.43
C ILE A 79 14.20 0.56 4.58
N ASP A 80 13.49 0.67 5.70
CA ASP A 80 12.19 0.01 5.90
C ASP A 80 11.09 0.71 5.04
N PRO A 81 10.50 0.02 4.05
CA PRO A 81 9.47 0.61 3.19
C PRO A 81 8.18 0.98 3.94
N SER A 82 7.87 0.30 5.04
CA SER A 82 6.67 0.55 5.84
C SER A 82 6.79 1.85 6.65
N ASP A 83 7.98 2.15 7.17
CA ASP A 83 8.26 3.40 7.86
C ASP A 83 8.27 4.59 6.90
N HIS A 84 8.87 4.43 5.71
CA HIS A 84 8.84 5.44 4.66
C HIS A 84 7.39 5.79 4.25
N LYS A 85 6.52 4.78 4.07
CA LYS A 85 5.09 4.99 3.79
C LYS A 85 4.35 5.66 4.95
N ARG A 86 4.73 5.38 6.20
CA ARG A 86 4.12 6.03 7.38
C ARG A 86 4.50 7.51 7.44
N GLN A 87 5.78 7.84 7.22
CA GLN A 87 6.27 9.21 7.21
C GLN A 87 5.59 10.05 6.12
N LEU A 88 5.47 9.52 4.90
CA LEU A 88 4.76 10.23 3.81
C LEU A 88 3.30 10.54 4.16
N ARG A 89 2.59 9.60 4.80
CA ARG A 89 1.20 9.83 5.23
C ARG A 89 1.12 10.87 6.34
N GLN A 90 2.05 10.86 7.28
CA GLN A 90 2.11 11.85 8.35
C GLN A 90 2.43 13.24 7.80
N ALA A 91 3.42 13.37 6.91
CA ALA A 91 3.78 14.63 6.26
C ALA A 91 2.59 15.23 5.49
N ARG A 92 1.84 14.39 4.75
CA ARG A 92 0.62 14.84 4.07
C ARG A 92 -0.45 15.33 5.04
N ALA A 93 -0.70 14.60 6.12
CA ALA A 93 -1.69 14.99 7.12
C ALA A 93 -1.33 16.29 7.84
N ILE A 94 -0.02 16.55 8.06
CA ILE A 94 0.47 17.82 8.62
C ILE A 94 0.25 18.96 7.62
N ALA A 95 0.64 18.78 6.35
CA ALA A 95 0.44 19.79 5.32
C ALA A 95 -1.05 20.16 5.14
N GLU A 96 -1.95 19.18 5.18
CA GLU A 96 -3.40 19.40 5.12
C GLU A 96 -3.89 20.23 6.34
N ARG A 97 -3.39 19.95 7.55
CA ARG A 97 -3.71 20.74 8.76
C ARG A 97 -3.20 22.18 8.68
N ASP A 98 -1.95 22.36 8.27
CA ASP A 98 -1.33 23.69 8.15
C ASP A 98 -2.07 24.54 7.11
N SER A 99 -2.47 23.93 5.99
CA SER A 99 -3.27 24.61 4.96
C SER A 99 -4.63 25.07 5.49
N PHE A 100 -5.32 24.23 6.27
CA PHE A 100 -6.59 24.62 6.90
C PHE A 100 -6.42 25.75 7.92
N GLN A 101 -5.38 25.66 8.76
CA GLN A 101 -5.10 26.70 9.76
C GLN A 101 -4.78 28.04 9.10
N ASN A 102 -4.06 28.05 7.98
CA ASN A 102 -3.73 29.26 7.24
C ASN A 102 -4.99 29.93 6.67
N ILE A 103 -5.89 29.16 6.05
CA ILE A 103 -7.17 29.68 5.53
C ILE A 103 -8.04 30.23 6.67
N ALA A 104 -8.10 29.55 7.81
CA ALA A 104 -8.87 29.99 8.97
C ALA A 104 -8.33 31.32 9.54
N ARG A 105 -7.00 31.47 9.63
CA ARG A 105 -6.36 32.72 10.06
C ARG A 105 -6.61 33.87 9.09
N GLU A 106 -6.49 33.61 7.78
CA GLU A 106 -6.75 34.62 6.75
C GLU A 106 -8.20 35.12 6.81
N TRP A 107 -9.17 34.23 6.99
CA TRP A 107 -10.58 34.61 7.15
C TRP A 107 -10.81 35.44 8.43
N GLN A 108 -10.20 35.07 9.55
CA GLN A 108 -10.32 35.79 10.81
C GLN A 108 -9.72 37.21 10.72
N CYS A 109 -8.60 37.38 10.03
CA CYS A 109 -8.00 38.70 9.77
C CYS A 109 -8.81 39.56 8.79
N ARG A 110 -9.71 38.96 7.99
CA ARG A 110 -10.56 39.65 7.00
C ARG A 110 -11.93 40.08 7.55
N GLN A 111 -12.26 39.67 8.77
CA GLN A 111 -13.50 40.01 9.49
C GLN A 111 -13.28 41.08 10.58
N LEU A 112 -12.09 41.68 10.62
CA LEU A 112 -11.75 42.92 11.35
C LEU A 112 -11.44 44.01 10.33
#